data_AF-I3Y532-F1
#
_entry.id   AF-I3Y532-F1
#
_cell.length_a   1.000
_cell.length_b   1.000
_cell.length_c   1.000
_cell.angle_alpha   90.00
_cell.angle_beta   90.00
_cell.angle_gamma   90.00
#
_symmetry.space_group_name_H-M   'P 1'
#
loop_
_entity.id
_entity.type
_entity.pdbx_description
1 polymer ?
#
loop_
_entity_poly.entity_id
_entity_poly.type
_entity_poly.pdbx_seq_one_letter_code
_entity_poly.pdbx_strand_id
1 'polypeptide(L)'
;MRTSDKMPGTLFGLLACATFLSGCGNPSEDVRLSFCRTLVLTQLPATTPAVWTGVTIDARGYDGLSIRLRFETPSAGEAVCGYPWRSVEDTALTLADPLAAYGTSPTSLEMNGRLLSRPALAKAIKDAVVLQARGLAGQIRAALPASAGH
;
A
#
# COMPACT_ATOMS: atom_id res chain seq x y z
N MET A 1 -6.50 0.70 -68.69
CA MET A 1 -7.22 -0.48 -68.16
C MET A 1 -6.55 -0.89 -66.84
N ARG A 2 -7.38 -1.10 -65.80
CA ARG A 2 -7.11 -1.42 -64.36
C ARG A 2 -6.59 -0.24 -63.50
N THR A 3 -7.44 0.62 -62.93
CA THR A 3 -8.22 0.50 -61.65
C THR A 3 -7.34 0.11 -60.46
N SER A 4 -6.89 1.06 -59.63
CA SER A 4 -7.62 1.70 -58.51
C SER A 4 -7.96 0.71 -57.39
N ASP A 5 -7.24 0.80 -56.26
CA ASP A 5 -7.85 0.65 -54.94
C ASP A 5 -7.04 1.45 -53.90
N LYS A 6 -7.62 2.58 -53.48
CA LYS A 6 -7.25 3.35 -52.28
C LYS A 6 -8.23 2.87 -51.21
N MET A 7 -7.75 2.31 -50.11
CA MET A 7 -8.56 2.14 -48.91
C MET A 7 -8.19 3.22 -47.87
N PRO A 8 -9.10 4.18 -47.60
CA PRO A 8 -9.06 5.01 -46.41
C PRO A 8 -9.83 4.27 -45.30
N GLY A 9 -9.14 3.97 -44.20
CA GLY A 9 -9.70 3.27 -43.04
C GLY A 9 -9.47 4.05 -41.76
N THR A 10 -10.31 5.07 -41.57
CA THR A 10 -10.50 5.82 -40.33
C THR A 10 -10.98 4.89 -39.19
N LEU A 11 -10.75 5.31 -37.94
CA LEU A 11 -11.22 4.75 -36.67
C LEU A 11 -10.39 3.62 -36.06
N PHE A 12 -9.46 3.99 -35.17
CA PHE A 12 -9.26 3.27 -33.92
C PHE A 12 -8.96 4.30 -32.81
N GLY A 13 -9.97 5.13 -32.53
CA GLY A 13 -10.03 5.90 -31.29
C GLY A 13 -10.50 4.97 -30.17
N LEU A 14 -9.58 4.20 -29.60
CA LEU A 14 -9.84 3.43 -28.38
C LEU A 14 -9.23 4.18 -27.20
N LEU A 15 -10.06 5.09 -26.67
CA LEU A 15 -10.30 5.33 -25.26
C LEU A 15 -9.34 4.62 -24.29
N ALA A 16 -8.12 5.13 -24.16
CA ALA A 16 -7.21 4.77 -23.07
C ALA A 16 -7.55 5.61 -21.83
N CYS A 17 -8.76 5.43 -21.29
CA CYS A 17 -9.02 5.74 -19.89
C CYS A 17 -8.36 4.64 -19.05
N ALA A 18 -7.03 4.69 -18.94
CA ALA A 18 -6.31 3.99 -17.89
C ALA A 18 -6.76 4.63 -16.56
N THR A 19 -7.73 4.00 -15.93
CA THR A 19 -8.18 4.34 -14.59
C THR A 19 -7.00 4.16 -13.65
N PHE A 20 -6.44 5.27 -13.18
CA PHE A 20 -5.53 5.32 -12.05
C PHE A 20 -6.26 4.85 -10.80
N LEU A 21 -6.31 3.54 -10.57
CA LEU A 21 -6.71 2.89 -9.31
C LEU A 21 -5.54 2.85 -8.32
N SER A 22 -4.69 3.87 -8.32
CA SER A 22 -3.63 4.01 -7.32
C SER A 22 -4.17 4.81 -6.13
N GLY A 23 -4.86 4.16 -5.19
CA GLY A 23 -5.09 4.80 -3.89
C GLY A 23 -6.22 4.29 -3.00
N CYS A 24 -7.13 3.46 -3.46
CA CYS A 24 -8.09 2.81 -2.56
C CYS A 24 -7.47 1.51 -2.05
N GLY A 25 -7.18 1.45 -0.75
CA GLY A 25 -6.79 0.20 -0.11
C GLY A 25 -7.82 -0.88 -0.47
N ASN A 26 -7.36 -1.98 -1.05
CA ASN A 26 -8.23 -3.10 -1.34
C ASN A 26 -8.74 -3.64 0.01
N PRO A 27 -10.04 -3.88 0.21
CA PRO A 27 -10.57 -4.40 1.47
C PRO A 27 -10.04 -5.81 1.79
N SER A 28 -9.43 -6.48 0.82
CA SER A 28 -8.72 -7.75 0.96
C SER A 28 -7.22 -7.61 1.21
N GLU A 29 -6.67 -6.39 1.25
CA GLU A 29 -5.26 -6.15 1.52
C GLU A 29 -4.94 -6.41 3.00
N ASP A 30 -3.91 -7.22 3.26
CA ASP A 30 -3.46 -7.48 4.62
C ASP A 30 -3.13 -6.16 5.36
N VAL A 31 -3.54 -6.09 6.62
CA VAL A 31 -3.41 -4.89 7.45
C VAL A 31 -1.96 -4.47 7.66
N ARG A 32 -1.01 -5.42 7.65
CA ARG A 32 0.43 -5.14 7.80
C ARG A 32 0.95 -4.50 6.51
N LEU A 33 0.54 -5.00 5.34
CA LEU A 33 0.90 -4.41 4.06
C LEU A 33 0.38 -2.97 3.92
N SER A 34 -0.90 -2.73 4.21
CA SER A 34 -1.48 -1.39 4.13
C SER A 34 -0.84 -0.43 5.15
N PHE A 35 -0.53 -0.90 6.36
CA PHE A 35 0.20 -0.11 7.35
C PHE A 35 1.65 0.18 6.92
N CYS A 36 2.35 -0.78 6.31
CA CYS A 36 3.70 -0.57 5.77
C CYS A 36 3.72 0.54 4.71
N ARG A 37 2.77 0.52 3.76
CA ARG A 37 2.63 1.60 2.77
C ARG A 37 2.38 2.95 3.43
N THR A 38 1.49 2.99 4.43
CA THR A 38 1.19 4.21 5.19
C THR A 38 2.46 4.75 5.85
N LEU A 39 3.25 3.89 6.49
CA LEU A 39 4.52 4.25 7.10
C LEU A 39 5.50 4.83 6.08
N VAL A 40 5.67 4.19 4.92
CA VAL A 40 6.53 4.71 3.86
C VAL A 40 6.10 6.11 3.43
N LEU A 41 4.80 6.36 3.29
CA LEU A 41 4.29 7.69 2.95
C LEU A 41 4.62 8.75 4.01
N THR A 42 4.72 8.39 5.29
CA THR A 42 5.17 9.35 6.33
C THR A 42 6.64 9.75 6.21
N GLN A 43 7.44 8.97 5.48
CA GLN A 43 8.87 9.23 5.24
C GLN A 43 9.11 10.01 3.94
N LEU A 44 8.07 10.17 3.11
CA LEU A 44 8.14 10.94 1.87
C LEU A 44 7.64 12.38 2.12
N PRO A 45 8.12 13.36 1.33
CA PRO A 45 7.51 14.69 1.34
C PRO A 45 6.02 14.58 0.99
N ALA A 46 5.16 15.31 1.70
CA ALA A 46 3.70 15.22 1.52
C ALA A 46 3.20 15.52 0.09
N THR A 47 4.00 16.21 -0.72
CA THR A 47 3.72 16.54 -2.12
C THR A 47 4.21 15.49 -3.12
N THR A 48 4.91 14.45 -2.65
CA THR A 48 5.50 13.42 -3.50
C THR A 48 4.58 12.19 -3.53
N PRO A 49 3.87 11.94 -4.65
CA PRO A 49 3.13 10.70 -4.78
C PRO A 49 4.10 9.52 -4.92
N ALA A 50 3.73 8.39 -4.32
CA ALA A 50 4.42 7.12 -4.51
C ALA A 50 3.57 6.20 -5.40
N VAL A 51 4.17 5.70 -6.48
CA VAL A 51 3.55 4.68 -7.33
C VAL A 51 4.13 3.32 -6.96
N TRP A 52 3.31 2.43 -6.41
CA TRP A 52 3.76 1.11 -5.98
C TRP A 52 4.03 0.21 -7.20
N THR A 53 5.25 -0.30 -7.31
CA THR A 53 5.70 -1.13 -8.44
C THR A 53 5.98 -2.59 -8.05
N GLY A 54 6.08 -2.89 -6.75
CA GLY A 54 6.24 -4.26 -6.29
C GLY A 54 6.03 -4.44 -4.80
N VAL A 55 5.61 -5.64 -4.44
CA VAL A 55 5.47 -6.09 -3.05
C VAL A 55 6.06 -7.48 -2.93
N THR A 56 6.81 -7.73 -1.86
CA THR A 56 7.26 -9.07 -1.47
C THR A 56 7.01 -9.24 0.02
N ILE A 57 6.39 -10.36 0.39
CA ILE A 57 6.04 -10.71 1.76
C ILE A 57 6.81 -11.98 2.09
N ASP A 58 7.68 -11.91 3.10
CA ASP A 58 8.54 -13.02 3.52
C ASP A 58 8.33 -13.29 5.01
N ALA A 59 7.65 -14.41 5.29
CA ALA A 59 7.27 -14.89 6.61
C ALA A 59 8.28 -15.95 7.06
N ARG A 60 9.14 -15.62 8.03
CA ARG A 60 10.27 -16.46 8.45
C ARG A 60 10.06 -17.11 9.82
N GLY A 61 8.80 -17.48 10.12
CA GLY A 61 8.43 -18.08 11.40
C GLY A 61 8.81 -17.19 12.58
N TYR A 62 9.55 -17.73 13.54
CA TYR A 62 9.97 -17.00 14.74
C TYR A 62 10.88 -15.79 14.46
N ASP A 63 11.57 -15.75 13.30
CA ASP A 63 12.41 -14.61 12.89
C ASP A 63 11.58 -13.38 12.46
N GLY A 64 10.26 -13.52 12.43
CA GLY A 64 9.34 -12.46 12.09
C GLY A 64 8.99 -12.42 10.60
N LEU A 65 8.21 -11.41 10.26
CA LEU A 65 7.70 -11.15 8.92
C LEU A 65 8.38 -9.91 8.36
N SER A 66 8.78 -9.94 7.10
CA SER A 66 9.24 -8.77 6.39
C SER A 66 8.34 -8.48 5.18
N ILE A 67 7.98 -7.21 5.03
CA ILE A 67 7.24 -6.71 3.86
C ILE A 67 8.15 -5.74 3.15
N ARG A 68 8.59 -6.10 1.95
CA ARG A 68 9.38 -5.27 1.05
C ARG A 68 8.48 -4.60 0.02
N LEU A 69 8.58 -3.29 -0.07
CA LEU A 69 7.85 -2.45 -1.01
C LEU A 69 8.84 -1.82 -1.99
N ARG A 70 8.51 -1.88 -3.27
CA ARG A 70 9.18 -1.10 -4.33
C ARG A 70 8.20 -0.05 -4.85
N PHE A 71 8.67 1.16 -5.03
CA PHE A 71 7.85 2.28 -5.46
C PHE A 71 8.65 3.29 -6.29
N GLU A 72 7.95 4.03 -7.14
CA GLU A 72 8.51 5.13 -7.89
C GLU A 72 8.08 6.46 -7.27
N THR A 73 9.06 7.35 -7.12
CA THR A 73 8.88 8.80 -6.90
C THR A 73 9.64 9.49 -8.05
N PRO A 74 10.08 10.77 -7.97
CA PRO A 74 11.10 11.28 -8.90
C PRO A 74 12.36 10.40 -8.98
N SER A 75 12.61 9.54 -7.98
CA SER A 75 13.53 8.41 -8.06
C SER A 75 12.88 7.11 -7.59
N ALA A 76 13.36 5.98 -8.10
CA ALA A 76 12.99 4.66 -7.59
C ALA A 76 13.34 4.53 -6.11
N GLY A 77 12.47 3.87 -5.36
CA GLY A 77 12.58 3.70 -3.92
C GLY A 77 12.22 2.29 -3.47
N GLU A 78 12.79 1.91 -2.34
CA GLU A 78 12.52 0.65 -1.66
C GLU A 78 12.33 0.89 -0.16
N ALA A 79 11.42 0.13 0.44
CA ALA A 79 11.26 0.08 1.88
C ALA A 79 11.05 -1.35 2.37
N VAL A 80 11.51 -1.64 3.59
CA VAL A 80 11.28 -2.92 4.26
C VAL A 80 10.71 -2.68 5.66
N CYS A 81 9.49 -3.16 5.90
CA CYS A 81 8.86 -3.16 7.22
C CYS A 81 9.03 -4.53 7.86
N GLY A 82 9.56 -4.60 9.09
CA GLY A 82 9.68 -5.84 9.87
C GLY A 82 8.64 -5.92 10.97
N TYR A 83 8.00 -7.08 11.10
CA TYR A 83 6.95 -7.36 12.08
C TYR A 83 7.35 -8.54 12.98
N PRO A 84 7.17 -8.42 14.30
CA PRO A 84 7.58 -9.46 15.22
C PRO A 84 6.62 -10.66 15.14
N TRP A 85 7.14 -11.86 15.36
CA TRP A 85 6.29 -13.01 15.70
C TRP A 85 5.54 -12.74 17.00
N ARG A 86 4.24 -13.05 17.04
CA ARG A 86 3.33 -12.79 18.17
C ARG A 86 2.41 -13.96 18.52
N SER A 87 2.37 -15.02 17.72
CA SER A 87 1.63 -16.22 18.07
C SER A 87 2.26 -16.90 19.30
N VAL A 88 1.44 -17.09 20.33
CA VAL A 88 1.79 -17.87 21.52
C VAL A 88 1.33 -19.32 21.39
N GLU A 89 0.40 -19.61 20.47
CA GLU A 89 -0.23 -20.92 20.25
C GLU A 89 -0.58 -21.12 18.77
N ASP A 90 -0.30 -22.32 18.22
CA ASP A 90 -0.72 -22.73 16.88
C ASP A 90 -2.23 -22.99 16.86
N THR A 91 -2.99 -21.91 16.77
CA THR A 91 -4.46 -21.95 16.70
C THR A 91 -4.96 -22.20 15.28
N ALA A 92 -6.22 -22.61 15.15
CA ALA A 92 -6.91 -22.75 13.86
C ALA A 92 -6.88 -21.46 13.00
N LEU A 93 -6.68 -20.29 13.63
CA LEU A 93 -6.54 -19.01 12.94
C LEU A 93 -5.25 -18.93 12.12
N THR A 94 -4.12 -19.44 12.63
CA THR A 94 -2.83 -19.47 11.90
C THR A 94 -2.88 -20.42 10.70
N LEU A 95 -3.71 -21.46 10.75
CA LEU A 95 -3.94 -22.37 9.62
C LEU A 95 -4.72 -21.70 8.48
N ALA A 96 -5.64 -20.79 8.80
CA ALA A 96 -6.45 -20.06 7.83
C ALA A 96 -5.74 -18.79 7.30
N ASP A 97 -5.03 -18.09 8.18
CA ASP A 97 -4.23 -16.90 7.87
C ASP A 97 -2.84 -17.03 8.51
N PRO A 98 -1.83 -17.49 7.75
CA PRO A 98 -0.47 -17.62 8.24
C PRO A 98 0.14 -16.29 8.73
N LEU A 99 -0.34 -15.15 8.24
CA LEU A 99 0.16 -13.84 8.67
C LEU A 99 -0.39 -13.44 10.05
N ALA A 100 -1.49 -14.05 10.51
CA ALA A 100 -2.08 -13.80 11.82
C ALA A 100 -1.09 -14.05 12.98
N ALA A 101 -0.08 -14.89 12.76
CA ALA A 101 0.96 -15.16 13.75
C ALA A 101 1.92 -13.99 14.02
N TYR A 102 1.89 -12.93 13.22
CA TYR A 102 2.78 -11.77 13.36
C TYR A 102 2.06 -10.55 13.94
N GLY A 103 2.78 -9.62 14.54
CA GLY A 103 2.23 -8.34 14.97
C GLY A 103 1.71 -7.50 13.79
N THR A 104 0.76 -6.61 14.06
CA THR A 104 0.26 -5.63 13.08
C THR A 104 1.03 -4.32 13.11
N SER A 105 1.77 -4.06 14.19
CA SER A 105 2.69 -2.93 14.32
C SER A 105 4.14 -3.38 14.06
N PRO A 106 4.87 -2.71 13.16
CA PRO A 106 6.24 -3.08 12.83
C PRO A 106 7.23 -2.66 13.92
N THR A 107 8.30 -3.42 14.04
CA THR A 107 9.43 -3.17 14.95
C THR A 107 10.65 -2.59 14.25
N SER A 108 10.67 -2.61 12.91
CA SER A 108 11.70 -2.00 12.08
C SER A 108 11.11 -1.40 10.81
N LEU A 109 11.72 -0.33 10.32
CA LEU A 109 11.50 0.24 9.00
C LEU A 109 12.85 0.59 8.41
N GLU A 110 13.14 0.06 7.24
CA GLU A 110 14.30 0.41 6.41
C GLU A 110 13.81 1.16 5.18
N MET A 111 14.45 2.29 4.87
CA MET A 111 14.17 3.12 3.70
C MET A 111 15.43 3.21 2.85
N ASN A 112 15.40 2.69 1.62
CA ASN A 112 16.53 2.71 0.68
C ASN A 112 17.86 2.25 1.32
N GLY A 113 17.86 1.10 2.01
CA GLY A 113 19.04 0.57 2.70
C GLY A 113 19.34 1.19 4.07
N ARG A 114 18.55 2.18 4.53
CA ARG A 114 18.80 2.90 5.79
C ARG A 114 17.73 2.57 6.82
N LEU A 115 18.15 1.88 7.88
CA LEU A 115 17.29 1.57 9.01
C LEU A 115 16.94 2.84 9.81
N LEU A 116 15.66 3.03 10.11
CA LEU A 116 15.22 4.11 10.99
C LEU A 116 15.63 3.82 12.43
N SER A 117 16.01 4.88 13.16
CA SER A 117 16.23 4.79 14.60
C SER A 117 14.91 4.50 15.32
N ARG A 118 14.97 3.89 16.51
CA ARG A 118 13.76 3.57 17.29
C ARG A 118 12.88 4.81 17.59
N PRO A 119 13.42 5.98 17.97
CA PRO A 119 12.60 7.18 18.16
C PRO A 119 11.95 7.65 16.86
N ALA A 120 12.68 7.59 15.74
CA ALA A 120 12.13 7.96 14.43
C ALA A 120 11.02 7.01 14.00
N LEU A 121 11.19 5.70 14.20
CA LEU A 121 10.16 4.70 13.94
C LEU A 121 8.91 4.93 14.80
N ALA A 122 9.06 5.18 16.10
CA ALA A 122 7.92 5.45 16.98
C ALA A 122 7.12 6.69 16.53
N LYS A 123 7.83 7.74 16.09
CA LYS A 123 7.21 8.92 15.49
C LYS A 123 6.48 8.57 14.18
N ALA A 124 7.12 7.83 13.28
CA ALA A 124 6.51 7.40 12.02
C ALA A 124 5.23 6.58 12.24
N ILE A 125 5.25 5.64 13.19
CA ILE A 125 4.08 4.84 13.58
C ILE A 125 2.94 5.74 14.07
N LYS A 126 3.25 6.71 14.94
CA LYS A 126 2.25 7.68 15.41
C LYS A 126 1.65 8.48 14.26
N ASP A 127 2.49 8.98 13.37
CA ASP A 127 2.06 9.80 12.23
C ASP A 127 1.22 8.96 11.24
N ALA A 128 1.58 7.68 11.04
CA ALA A 128 0.83 6.74 10.20
C ALA A 128 -0.56 6.41 10.77
N VAL A 129 -0.67 6.17 12.08
CA VAL A 129 -1.97 5.95 12.75
C VAL A 129 -2.88 7.17 12.57
N VAL A 130 -2.34 8.38 12.73
CA VAL A 130 -3.10 9.62 12.50
C VAL A 130 -3.56 9.72 11.04
N LEU A 131 -2.69 9.37 10.09
CA LEU A 131 -3.04 9.41 8.66
C LEU A 131 -4.16 8.43 8.32
N GLN A 132 -4.11 7.20 8.83
CA GLN A 132 -5.17 6.20 8.64
C GLN A 132 -6.50 6.65 9.25
N ALA A 133 -6.48 7.21 10.47
CA ALA A 133 -7.68 7.72 11.12
C ALA A 133 -8.37 8.83 10.31
N ARG A 134 -7.57 9.75 9.73
CA ARG A 134 -8.09 10.81 8.85
C ARG A 134 -8.66 10.25 7.55
N GLY A 135 -7.99 9.27 6.95
CA GLY A 135 -8.49 8.58 5.76
C GLY A 135 -9.84 7.91 6.00
N LEU A 136 -9.98 7.20 7.12
CA LEU A 136 -11.23 6.56 7.52
C LEU A 136 -12.36 7.58 7.74
N ALA A 137 -12.09 8.68 8.45
CA ALA A 137 -13.08 9.73 8.66
C ALA A 137 -13.53 10.36 7.33
N GLY A 138 -12.62 10.52 6.37
CA GLY A 138 -12.93 10.98 5.01
C GLY A 138 -13.86 10.01 4.27
N GLN A 139 -13.59 8.72 4.34
CA GLN A 139 -14.44 7.69 3.70
C GLN A 139 -15.85 7.66 4.29
N ILE A 140 -15.99 7.73 5.61
CA ILE A 140 -17.30 7.79 6.28
C ILE A 140 -18.07 9.01 5.80
N ARG A 141 -17.42 10.19 5.74
CA ARG A 141 -18.05 11.42 5.29
C ARG A 141 -18.51 11.33 3.82
N ALA A 142 -17.75 10.66 2.97
CA ALA A 142 -18.10 10.46 1.56
C ALA A 142 -19.21 9.41 1.36
N ALA A 143 -19.36 8.46 2.28
CA ALA A 143 -20.39 7.42 2.24
C ALA A 143 -21.75 7.90 2.78
N LEU A 144 -21.80 9.01 3.51
CA LEU A 144 -23.06 9.61 3.95
C LEU A 144 -23.78 10.25 2.74
N PRO A 145 -25.01 9.83 2.40
CA PRO A 145 -25.79 10.51 1.39
C PRO A 145 -26.07 11.95 1.82
N ALA A 146 -26.06 12.89 0.87
CA ALA A 146 -26.39 14.30 1.07
C ALA A 146 -27.90 14.51 1.36
N SER A 147 -28.48 13.77 2.30
CA SER A 147 -29.88 13.79 2.67
C SER A 147 -30.03 14.13 4.16
N ALA A 148 -29.64 15.35 4.52
CA ALA A 148 -30.00 15.98 5.79
C ALA A 148 -30.11 17.48 5.55
N GLY A 149 -31.20 17.89 4.90
CA GLY A 149 -31.43 19.30 4.59
C GLY A 149 -32.63 19.54 3.69
N HIS A 150 -33.83 19.10 4.11
CA HIS A 150 -35.11 19.71 3.77
C HIS A 150 -35.97 19.72 5.03
#